data_AF-A0A3A8AUK4-F1
#
_entry.id   AF-A0A3A8AUK4-F1
#
_cell.length_a   1.000
_cell.length_b   1.000
_cell.length_c   1.000
_cell.angle_alpha   90.00
_cell.angle_beta   90.00
_cell.angle_gamma   90.00
#
_symmetry.space_group_name_H-M   'P 1'
#
loop_
_entity.id
_entity.type
_entity.pdbx_description
1 polymer ?
#
loop_
_entity_poly.entity_id
_entity_poly.type
_entity_poly.pdbx_seq_one_letter_code
_entity_poly.pdbx_strand_id
1 'polypeptide(L)'
;MSRPAAVDDIVYGEAPDLAILDDDVWNKVQDRLERTHALYAGKTAPLNGSHRARYLLNGLLKCGCCGGGFTLVAKERYGCYIRKTQGTQECGNSRTITRERVEDRVLARLRHGLITPAFAGQFAAEVKMLLARDPKEDDARRIALEGRLKRIEAAIERLLDRLESEEAGESLLARLASREAERDELRAEISKSAASTESTKLPTAAELEKVYRHQVERIEDLLTGCDHMVEANTLLKALLGEVRLSPDKDAQHGMAIEIRGEASRIWLNDRPKTTKGLQKEALSILSQISVVAGVGFEPTTFRL
;
A
#
# COMPACT_ATOMS: atom_id res chain seq x y z
N MET A 1 -30.18 34.47 -22.54
CA MET A 1 -28.97 33.63 -22.38
C MET A 1 -27.81 34.42 -22.97
N SER A 2 -26.77 34.70 -22.16
CA SER A 2 -25.62 35.51 -22.60
C SER A 2 -24.80 34.73 -23.63
N ARG A 3 -24.43 35.37 -24.74
CA ARG A 3 -23.60 34.78 -25.80
C ARG A 3 -22.13 34.93 -25.38
N PRO A 4 -21.28 33.90 -25.47
CA PRO A 4 -19.87 34.06 -25.16
C PRO A 4 -19.23 35.09 -26.12
N ALA A 5 -18.32 35.90 -25.58
CA ALA A 5 -17.59 36.92 -26.34
C ALA A 5 -16.73 36.27 -27.44
N ALA A 6 -16.46 37.02 -28.52
CA ALA A 6 -15.55 36.55 -29.55
C ALA A 6 -14.14 36.38 -28.97
N VAL A 7 -13.38 35.39 -29.46
CA VAL A 7 -12.05 35.05 -28.93
C VAL A 7 -11.09 36.24 -29.02
N ASP A 8 -11.26 37.09 -30.03
CA ASP A 8 -10.45 38.29 -30.25
C ASP A 8 -10.74 39.42 -29.23
N ASP A 9 -11.84 39.32 -28.49
CA ASP A 9 -12.24 40.29 -27.46
C ASP A 9 -11.84 39.85 -26.03
N ILE A 10 -11.17 38.70 -25.87
CA ILE A 10 -10.75 38.17 -24.57
C ILE A 10 -9.38 38.75 -24.18
N VAL A 11 -9.36 39.61 -23.15
CA VAL A 11 -8.13 40.13 -22.55
C VAL A 11 -7.84 39.38 -21.26
N TYR A 12 -6.66 38.79 -21.16
CA TYR A 12 -6.15 38.15 -19.94
C TYR A 12 -5.36 39.18 -19.12
N GLY A 13 -5.58 39.21 -17.80
CA GLY A 13 -4.86 40.09 -16.88
C GLY A 13 -4.66 39.42 -15.53
N GLU A 14 -3.57 39.78 -14.86
CA GLU A 14 -3.26 39.29 -13.51
C GLU A 14 -4.08 40.04 -12.46
N ALA A 15 -4.72 39.30 -11.55
CA ALA A 15 -5.51 39.85 -10.45
C ALA A 15 -5.23 39.07 -9.14
N PRO A 16 -4.04 39.21 -8.55
CA PRO A 16 -3.63 38.45 -7.37
C PRO A 16 -4.54 38.70 -6.16
N ASP A 17 -5.11 39.90 -6.02
CA ASP A 17 -6.04 40.25 -4.93
C ASP A 17 -7.39 39.52 -5.01
N LEU A 18 -7.70 38.88 -6.15
CA LEU A 18 -8.91 38.07 -6.37
C LEU A 18 -8.62 36.56 -6.32
N ALA A 19 -7.39 36.16 -6.02
CA ALA A 19 -7.01 34.75 -5.93
C ALA A 19 -7.66 34.09 -4.71
N ILE A 20 -8.43 33.02 -4.96
CA ILE A 20 -9.08 32.22 -3.91
C ILE A 20 -8.15 31.11 -3.40
N LEU A 21 -7.22 30.67 -4.24
CA LEU A 21 -6.30 29.56 -3.98
C LEU A 21 -4.87 29.99 -4.35
N ASP A 22 -3.89 29.43 -3.66
CA ASP A 22 -2.48 29.61 -4.00
C ASP A 22 -2.15 29.00 -5.36
N ASP A 23 -1.23 29.65 -6.09
CA ASP A 23 -0.80 29.21 -7.42
C ASP A 23 -0.21 27.79 -7.43
N ASP A 24 0.50 27.38 -6.37
CA ASP A 24 1.05 26.01 -6.28
C ASP A 24 -0.07 24.96 -6.22
N VAL A 25 -1.15 25.24 -5.47
CA VAL A 25 -2.31 24.35 -5.40
C VAL A 25 -3.06 24.33 -6.73
N TRP A 26 -3.26 25.51 -7.33
CA TRP A 26 -3.90 25.64 -8.64
C TRP A 26 -3.14 24.86 -9.71
N ASN A 27 -1.83 25.07 -9.83
CA ASN A 27 -0.98 24.42 -10.81
C ASN A 27 -0.94 22.90 -10.63
N LYS A 28 -0.84 22.40 -9.39
CA LYS A 28 -0.92 20.96 -9.11
C LYS A 28 -2.25 20.33 -9.55
N VAL A 29 -3.35 21.06 -9.40
CA VAL A 29 -4.67 20.60 -9.87
C VAL A 29 -4.76 20.62 -11.39
N GLN A 30 -4.30 21.69 -12.04
CA GLN A 30 -4.27 21.79 -13.51
C GLN A 30 -3.40 20.67 -14.12
N ASP A 31 -2.22 20.43 -13.58
CA ASP A 31 -1.35 19.30 -13.94
C ASP A 31 -2.08 17.95 -13.82
N ARG A 32 -2.80 17.74 -12.72
CA ARG A 32 -3.57 16.50 -12.50
C ARG A 32 -4.71 16.37 -13.52
N LEU A 33 -5.42 17.46 -13.81
CA LEU A 33 -6.50 17.50 -14.79
C LEU A 33 -5.97 17.22 -16.19
N GLU A 34 -4.85 17.80 -16.58
CA GLU A 34 -4.24 17.60 -17.89
C GLU A 34 -3.72 16.16 -18.05
N ARG A 35 -3.03 15.61 -17.03
CA ARG A 35 -2.62 14.18 -17.03
C ARG A 35 -3.83 13.25 -17.12
N THR A 36 -4.90 13.56 -16.39
CA THR A 36 -6.16 12.80 -16.47
C THR A 36 -6.74 12.91 -17.88
N HIS A 37 -6.84 14.11 -18.44
CA HIS A 37 -7.37 14.34 -19.77
C HIS A 37 -6.56 13.60 -20.85
N ALA A 38 -5.22 13.62 -20.78
CA ALA A 38 -4.35 12.88 -21.68
C ALA A 38 -4.56 11.35 -21.62
N LEU A 39 -4.80 10.79 -20.42
CA LEU A 39 -5.07 9.34 -20.25
C LEU A 39 -6.44 8.90 -20.82
N TYR A 40 -7.36 9.85 -21.00
CA TYR A 40 -8.73 9.59 -21.42
C TYR A 40 -9.14 10.25 -22.75
N ALA A 41 -8.27 11.03 -23.39
CA ALA A 41 -8.49 11.64 -24.69
C ALA A 41 -8.78 10.56 -25.76
N GLY A 42 -9.89 10.71 -26.50
CA GLY A 42 -10.32 9.78 -27.54
C GLY A 42 -11.19 8.60 -27.07
N LYS A 43 -11.48 8.46 -25.76
CA LYS A 43 -12.46 7.49 -25.27
C LYS A 43 -13.84 8.14 -25.18
N THR A 44 -14.85 7.51 -25.76
CA THR A 44 -16.24 8.02 -25.84
C THR A 44 -16.95 8.19 -24.48
N ALA A 45 -16.30 7.82 -23.37
CA ALA A 45 -16.79 8.07 -22.01
C ALA A 45 -15.62 8.12 -21.00
N PRO A 46 -14.90 9.26 -20.89
CA PRO A 46 -13.70 9.40 -20.06
C PRO A 46 -14.00 9.30 -18.55
N LEU A 47 -15.23 9.63 -18.14
CA LEU A 47 -15.68 9.56 -16.74
C LEU A 47 -16.15 8.16 -16.30
N ASN A 48 -16.28 7.18 -17.21
CA ASN A 48 -16.67 5.82 -16.83
C ASN A 48 -15.56 5.08 -16.05
N GLY A 49 -14.32 5.56 -16.10
CA GLY A 49 -13.22 5.06 -15.28
C GLY A 49 -13.24 5.57 -13.84
N SER A 50 -13.91 6.71 -13.56
CA SER A 50 -14.09 7.26 -12.21
C SER A 50 -15.36 6.74 -11.53
N HIS A 51 -16.21 6.01 -12.24
CA HIS A 51 -17.23 5.20 -11.60
C HIS A 51 -16.53 4.17 -10.72
N ARG A 52 -16.59 4.41 -9.40
CA ARG A 52 -16.25 3.50 -8.31
C ARG A 52 -16.40 2.07 -8.81
N ALA A 53 -15.28 1.38 -9.01
CA ALA A 53 -15.31 0.05 -9.60
C ALA A 53 -16.08 -0.85 -8.64
N ARG A 54 -17.37 -1.09 -8.92
CA ARG A 54 -18.27 -1.83 -8.03
C ARG A 54 -17.85 -3.29 -7.81
N TYR A 55 -16.95 -3.80 -8.66
CA TYR A 55 -16.59 -5.21 -8.75
C TYR A 55 -15.08 -5.38 -8.96
N LEU A 56 -14.53 -6.47 -8.43
CA LEU A 56 -13.10 -6.69 -8.25
C LEU A 56 -12.37 -7.02 -9.56
N LEU A 57 -13.06 -7.60 -10.54
CA LEU A 57 -12.44 -7.98 -11.81
C LEU A 57 -12.87 -7.08 -12.97
N ASN A 58 -13.43 -5.91 -12.67
CA ASN A 58 -13.94 -5.02 -13.71
C ASN A 58 -12.82 -4.48 -14.61
N GLY A 59 -13.00 -4.66 -15.92
CA GLY A 59 -12.02 -4.25 -16.93
C GLY A 59 -10.76 -5.14 -17.01
N LEU A 60 -10.69 -6.22 -16.24
CA LEU A 60 -9.61 -7.21 -16.31
C LEU A 60 -9.95 -8.40 -17.22
N LEU A 61 -11.25 -8.74 -17.29
CA LEU A 61 -11.73 -9.93 -17.97
C LEU A 61 -11.82 -9.76 -19.50
N LYS A 62 -11.34 -10.75 -20.24
CA LYS A 62 -11.32 -10.81 -21.70
C LYS A 62 -11.92 -12.11 -22.21
N CYS A 63 -12.56 -12.06 -23.37
CA CYS A 63 -13.07 -13.22 -24.06
C CYS A 63 -11.90 -13.96 -24.73
N GLY A 64 -11.70 -15.23 -24.40
CA GLY A 64 -10.65 -16.02 -25.03
C GLY A 64 -10.93 -16.41 -26.50
N CYS A 65 -12.16 -16.20 -27.00
CA CYS A 65 -12.50 -16.45 -28.40
C CYS A 65 -12.15 -15.27 -29.33
N CYS A 66 -12.50 -14.04 -28.93
CA CYS A 66 -12.35 -12.85 -29.79
C CYS A 66 -11.37 -11.80 -29.23
N GLY A 67 -10.81 -11.99 -28.02
CA GLY A 67 -9.96 -11.00 -27.35
C GLY A 67 -10.69 -9.75 -26.83
N GLY A 68 -11.98 -9.61 -27.14
CA GLY A 68 -12.82 -8.50 -26.68
C GLY A 68 -13.07 -8.52 -25.17
N GLY A 69 -13.60 -7.42 -24.61
CA GLY A 69 -13.96 -7.34 -23.20
C GLY A 69 -14.99 -8.40 -22.79
N PHE A 70 -14.83 -8.97 -21.59
CA PHE A 70 -15.82 -9.87 -20.98
C PHE A 70 -16.48 -9.14 -19.81
N THR A 71 -17.63 -8.53 -20.05
CA THR A 71 -18.24 -7.54 -19.15
C THR A 71 -19.60 -8.02 -18.63
N LEU A 72 -20.18 -7.31 -17.68
CA LEU A 72 -21.51 -7.64 -17.17
C LEU A 72 -22.55 -7.44 -18.29
N VAL A 73 -23.10 -8.54 -18.78
CA VAL A 73 -24.12 -8.53 -19.84
C VAL A 73 -25.54 -8.53 -19.27
N ALA A 74 -25.70 -9.03 -18.04
CA ALA A 74 -26.93 -9.05 -17.24
C ALA A 74 -26.59 -8.88 -15.75
N LYS A 75 -27.62 -8.80 -14.88
CA LYS A 75 -27.46 -8.66 -13.41
C LYS A 75 -26.53 -9.77 -12.88
N GLU A 76 -25.39 -9.37 -12.31
CA GLU A 76 -24.36 -10.27 -11.75
C GLU A 76 -23.83 -11.35 -12.72
N ARG A 77 -23.92 -11.15 -14.05
CA ARG A 77 -23.48 -12.14 -15.03
C ARG A 77 -22.53 -11.56 -16.07
N TYR A 78 -21.35 -12.14 -16.15
CA TYR A 78 -20.36 -11.83 -17.18
C TYR A 78 -20.64 -12.56 -18.49
N GLY A 79 -20.36 -11.87 -19.60
CA GLY A 79 -20.46 -12.40 -20.96
C GLY A 79 -19.57 -11.63 -21.92
N CYS A 80 -19.39 -12.16 -23.13
CA CYS A 80 -18.61 -11.49 -24.17
C CYS A 80 -19.32 -10.22 -24.64
N TYR A 81 -18.66 -9.06 -24.48
CA TYR A 81 -19.18 -7.76 -24.88
C TYR A 81 -19.40 -7.67 -26.39
N ILE A 82 -18.40 -8.09 -27.17
CA ILE A 82 -18.44 -8.06 -28.64
C ILE A 82 -19.60 -8.89 -29.19
N ARG A 83 -19.83 -10.09 -28.64
CA ARG A 83 -21.00 -10.88 -29.03
C ARG A 83 -22.31 -10.15 -28.70
N LYS A 84 -22.40 -9.50 -27.54
CA LYS A 84 -23.62 -8.78 -27.13
C LYS A 84 -23.92 -7.60 -28.05
N THR A 85 -22.90 -6.83 -28.46
CA THR A 85 -23.09 -5.58 -29.21
C THR A 85 -23.02 -5.75 -30.72
N GLN A 86 -22.17 -6.65 -31.22
CA GLN A 86 -21.91 -6.85 -32.66
C GLN A 86 -22.45 -8.20 -33.17
N GLY A 87 -22.96 -9.06 -32.28
CA GLY A 87 -23.65 -10.29 -32.65
C GLY A 87 -22.72 -11.50 -32.85
N THR A 88 -23.33 -12.61 -33.26
CA THR A 88 -22.68 -13.93 -33.35
C THR A 88 -21.62 -14.00 -34.46
N GLN A 89 -21.69 -13.13 -35.46
CA GLN A 89 -20.72 -13.10 -36.57
C GLN A 89 -19.32 -12.69 -36.10
N GLU A 90 -19.23 -11.78 -35.13
CA GLU A 90 -17.96 -11.31 -34.56
C GLU A 90 -17.43 -12.20 -33.44
N CYS A 91 -18.33 -12.87 -32.70
CA CYS A 91 -17.92 -13.81 -31.67
C CYS A 91 -19.03 -14.83 -31.35
N GLY A 92 -18.71 -16.11 -31.54
CA GLY A 92 -19.60 -17.24 -31.22
C GLY A 92 -19.76 -17.54 -29.72
N ASN A 93 -19.03 -16.86 -28.83
CA ASN A 93 -19.01 -17.18 -27.39
C ASN A 93 -20.34 -16.81 -26.71
N SER A 94 -21.25 -17.78 -26.63
CA SER A 94 -22.57 -17.60 -26.01
C SER A 94 -22.63 -17.84 -24.51
N ARG A 95 -21.53 -18.28 -23.91
CA ARG A 95 -21.51 -18.67 -22.51
C ARG A 95 -21.45 -17.44 -21.62
N THR A 96 -22.21 -17.52 -20.52
CA THR A 96 -22.20 -16.53 -19.45
C THR A 96 -21.96 -17.23 -18.13
N ILE A 97 -21.33 -16.53 -17.21
CA ILE A 97 -20.98 -17.04 -15.87
C ILE A 97 -21.31 -15.96 -14.84
N THR A 98 -21.71 -16.36 -13.62
CA THR A 98 -22.00 -15.40 -12.56
C THR A 98 -20.71 -14.72 -12.10
N ARG A 99 -20.83 -13.48 -11.62
CA ARG A 99 -19.69 -12.70 -11.12
C ARG A 99 -18.94 -13.44 -10.03
N GLU A 100 -19.65 -13.81 -8.96
CA GLU A 100 -19.14 -14.57 -7.81
C GLU A 100 -18.29 -15.76 -8.26
N ARG A 101 -18.82 -16.63 -9.13
CA ARG A 101 -18.07 -17.81 -9.63
C ARG A 101 -16.78 -17.45 -10.37
N VAL A 102 -16.71 -16.31 -11.05
CA VAL A 102 -15.45 -15.88 -11.70
C VAL A 102 -14.50 -15.33 -10.66
N GLU A 103 -14.99 -14.47 -9.76
CA GLU A 103 -14.21 -13.86 -8.69
C GLU A 103 -13.61 -14.93 -7.77
N ASP A 104 -14.41 -15.87 -7.25
CA ASP A 104 -13.97 -16.98 -6.41
C ASP A 104 -12.87 -17.80 -7.06
N ARG A 105 -13.03 -18.12 -8.35
CA ARG A 105 -12.07 -18.96 -9.09
C ARG A 105 -10.74 -18.25 -9.33
N VAL A 106 -10.80 -16.95 -9.65
CA VAL A 106 -9.60 -16.13 -9.84
C VAL A 106 -8.88 -15.91 -8.52
N LEU A 107 -9.63 -15.58 -7.46
CA LEU A 107 -9.07 -15.39 -6.12
C LEU A 107 -8.54 -16.68 -5.51
N ALA A 108 -9.20 -17.82 -5.71
CA ALA A 108 -8.70 -19.12 -5.25
C ALA A 108 -7.35 -19.46 -5.90
N ARG A 109 -7.20 -19.20 -7.21
CA ARG A 109 -5.93 -19.35 -7.91
C ARG A 109 -4.86 -18.41 -7.39
N LEU A 110 -5.24 -17.16 -7.12
CA LEU A 110 -4.34 -16.19 -6.51
C LEU A 110 -3.88 -16.66 -5.13
N ARG A 111 -4.80 -17.02 -4.23
CA ARG A 111 -4.49 -17.56 -2.89
C ARG A 111 -3.52 -18.74 -2.96
N HIS A 112 -3.78 -19.71 -3.83
CA HIS A 112 -2.90 -20.86 -3.99
C HIS A 112 -1.50 -20.47 -4.47
N GLY A 113 -1.38 -19.49 -5.36
CA GLY A 113 -0.08 -18.98 -5.81
C GLY A 113 0.66 -18.18 -4.73
N LEU A 114 -0.07 -17.43 -3.90
CA LEU A 114 0.48 -16.60 -2.82
C LEU A 114 0.93 -17.43 -1.61
N ILE A 115 0.18 -18.49 -1.25
CA ILE A 115 0.52 -19.37 -0.12
C ILE A 115 1.62 -20.35 -0.54
N THR A 116 2.84 -19.86 -0.76
CA THR A 116 4.04 -20.69 -0.89
C THR A 116 5.08 -20.34 0.18
N PRO A 117 5.90 -21.31 0.64
CA PRO A 117 6.95 -21.05 1.62
C PRO A 117 7.94 -19.96 1.17
N ALA A 118 8.17 -19.84 -0.14
CA ALA A 118 9.06 -18.83 -0.70
C ALA A 118 8.55 -17.40 -0.47
N PHE A 119 7.25 -17.15 -0.68
CA PHE A 119 6.65 -15.84 -0.45
C PHE A 119 6.52 -15.50 1.02
N ALA A 120 6.15 -16.49 1.84
CA ALA A 120 6.04 -16.30 3.28
C ALA A 120 7.42 -15.96 3.90
N GLY A 121 8.49 -16.63 3.47
CA GLY A 121 9.85 -16.35 3.93
C GLY A 121 10.36 -14.98 3.50
N GLN A 122 10.06 -14.53 2.27
CA GLN A 122 10.44 -13.20 1.80
C GLN A 122 9.64 -12.09 2.48
N PHE A 123 8.33 -12.28 2.67
CA PHE A 123 7.52 -11.37 3.49
C PHE A 123 8.11 -11.22 4.89
N ALA A 124 8.47 -12.34 5.55
CA ALA A 124 9.09 -12.31 6.86
C ALA A 124 10.44 -11.57 6.86
N ALA A 125 11.24 -11.70 5.81
CA ALA A 125 12.51 -10.98 5.68
C ALA A 125 12.31 -9.46 5.51
N GLU A 126 11.42 -9.04 4.62
CA GLU A 126 11.10 -7.63 4.38
C GLU A 126 10.52 -6.96 5.63
N VAL A 127 9.56 -7.61 6.29
CA VAL A 127 8.98 -7.08 7.54
C VAL A 127 10.05 -6.98 8.62
N LYS A 128 10.97 -7.94 8.73
CA LYS A 128 12.10 -7.85 9.65
C LYS A 128 13.05 -6.71 9.31
N MET A 129 13.30 -6.43 8.03
CA MET A 129 14.12 -5.29 7.62
C MET A 129 13.43 -3.96 7.95
N LEU A 130 12.11 -3.86 7.76
CA LEU A 130 11.35 -2.66 8.12
C LEU A 130 11.23 -2.45 9.63
N LEU A 131 11.14 -3.53 10.40
CA LEU A 131 11.07 -3.50 11.87
C LEU A 131 12.45 -3.43 12.53
N ALA A 132 13.53 -3.71 11.80
CA ALA A 132 14.88 -3.57 12.31
C ALA A 132 15.19 -2.09 12.53
N ARG A 133 15.24 -1.68 13.80
CA ARG A 133 15.91 -0.43 14.19
C ARG A 133 17.38 -0.54 13.84
N ASP A 134 18.01 0.56 13.43
CA ASP A 134 19.46 0.59 13.24
C ASP A 134 20.13 0.42 14.62
N PRO A 135 20.75 -0.73 14.91
CA PRO A 135 21.36 -0.97 16.21
C PRO A 135 22.48 0.03 16.49
N LYS A 136 23.12 0.56 15.44
CA LYS A 136 24.22 1.53 15.56
C LYS A 136 23.71 2.90 15.99
N GLU A 137 22.52 3.30 15.55
CA GLU A 137 21.92 4.58 15.92
C GLU A 137 21.45 4.55 17.39
N ASP A 138 20.86 3.43 17.81
CA ASP A 138 20.48 3.19 19.22
C ASP A 138 21.71 3.16 20.14
N ASP A 139 22.80 2.49 19.74
CA ASP A 139 24.06 2.46 20.49
C ASP A 139 24.73 3.84 20.56
N ALA A 140 24.81 4.57 19.44
CA ALA A 140 25.42 5.90 19.41
C ALA A 140 24.64 6.90 20.29
N ARG A 141 23.31 6.85 20.26
CA ARG A 141 22.44 7.68 21.10
C ARG A 141 22.63 7.33 22.57
N ARG A 142 22.72 6.04 22.92
CA ARG A 142 22.97 5.59 24.29
C ARG A 142 24.32 6.06 24.81
N ILE A 143 25.40 5.88 24.04
CA ILE A 143 26.75 6.33 24.39
C ILE A 143 26.77 7.85 24.59
N ALA A 144 26.08 8.61 23.74
CA ALA A 144 26.00 10.07 23.87
C ALA A 144 25.27 10.51 25.15
N LEU A 145 24.15 9.85 25.50
CA LEU A 145 23.41 10.12 26.75
C LEU A 145 24.23 9.76 27.98
N GLU A 146 24.87 8.59 28.02
CA GLU A 146 25.75 8.17 29.11
C GLU A 146 26.96 9.11 29.27
N GLY A 147 27.54 9.58 28.15
CA GLY A 147 28.61 10.57 28.16
C GLY A 147 28.17 11.96 28.64
N ARG A 148 26.91 12.36 28.42
CA ARG A 148 26.34 13.59 28.98
C ARG A 148 26.09 13.46 30.47
N LEU A 149 25.56 12.31 30.92
CA LEU A 149 25.36 12.01 32.33
C LEU A 149 26.66 12.13 33.14
N LYS A 150 27.74 11.48 32.67
CA LYS A 150 29.07 11.58 33.31
C LYS A 150 29.58 13.02 33.43
N ARG A 151 29.34 13.86 32.42
CA ARG A 151 29.76 15.27 32.44
C ARG A 151 28.99 16.09 33.48
N ILE A 152 27.71 15.80 33.67
CA ILE A 152 26.88 16.48 34.67
C ILE A 152 27.22 15.98 36.07
N GLU A 153 27.43 14.68 36.27
CA GLU A 153 27.88 14.13 37.55
C GLU A 153 29.21 14.75 38.00
N ALA A 154 30.20 14.83 37.11
CA ALA A 154 31.47 15.51 37.40
C ALA A 154 31.31 17.03 37.66
N ALA A 155 30.32 17.68 37.05
CA ALA A 155 30.02 19.08 37.30
C ALA A 155 29.36 19.28 38.67
N ILE A 156 28.50 18.36 39.09
CA ILE A 156 27.88 18.32 40.42
C ILE A 156 28.96 18.13 41.48
N GLU A 157 29.87 17.16 41.32
CA GLU A 157 30.99 16.93 42.26
C GLU A 157 31.83 18.20 42.44
N ARG A 158 32.24 18.86 41.35
CA ARG A 158 33.00 20.12 41.43
C ARG A 158 32.24 21.27 42.11
N LEU A 159 30.90 21.28 42.02
CA LEU A 159 30.08 22.27 42.71
C LEU A 159 30.01 21.96 44.20
N LEU A 160 29.91 20.68 44.58
CA LEU A 160 29.95 20.23 45.97
C LEU A 160 31.31 20.54 46.63
N ASP A 161 32.43 20.24 45.97
CA ASP A 161 33.78 20.55 46.46
C ASP A 161 33.96 22.05 46.78
N ARG A 162 33.32 22.93 45.98
CA ARG A 162 33.35 24.38 46.20
C ARG A 162 32.48 24.82 47.37
N LEU A 163 31.35 24.15 47.61
CA LEU A 163 30.49 24.44 48.75
C LEU A 163 31.16 24.07 50.08
N GLU A 164 32.03 23.06 50.10
CA GLU A 164 32.83 22.70 51.27
C GLU A 164 33.91 23.75 51.62
N SER A 165 34.26 24.65 50.69
CA SER A 165 35.30 25.69 50.86
C SER A 165 34.83 27.05 51.41
N GLU A 166 33.75 27.07 52.19
CA GLU A 166 33.22 28.23 52.98
C GLU A 166 32.64 29.46 52.21
N GLU A 167 32.70 29.54 50.87
CA GLU A 167 31.99 30.59 50.10
C GLU A 167 30.82 30.01 49.28
N ALA A 168 29.68 29.80 49.93
CA ALA A 168 28.45 29.32 49.28
C ALA A 168 27.41 30.46 49.11
N GLY A 169 27.32 31.04 47.91
CA GLY A 169 26.26 31.97 47.55
C GLY A 169 24.98 31.26 47.06
N GLU A 170 23.81 31.89 47.23
CA GLU A 170 22.49 31.41 46.78
C GLU A 170 22.45 30.96 45.31
N SER A 171 23.27 31.60 44.46
CA SER A 171 23.45 31.23 43.03
C SER A 171 24.06 29.84 42.82
N LEU A 172 24.94 29.37 43.71
CA LEU A 172 25.55 28.03 43.61
C LEU A 172 24.53 26.94 43.93
N LEU A 173 23.69 27.15 44.95
CA LEU A 173 22.62 26.22 45.31
C LEU A 173 21.59 26.08 44.18
N ALA A 174 21.19 27.19 43.55
CA ALA A 174 20.30 27.15 42.39
C ALA A 174 20.91 26.38 41.19
N ARG A 175 22.23 26.54 40.98
CA ARG A 175 22.95 25.85 39.90
C ARG A 175 23.13 24.36 40.18
N LEU A 176 23.34 23.97 41.44
CA LEU A 176 23.36 22.57 41.86
C LEU A 176 22.00 21.90 41.60
N ALA A 177 20.92 22.50 42.09
CA ALA A 177 19.56 21.99 41.89
C ALA A 177 19.21 21.80 40.40
N SER A 178 19.58 22.76 39.56
CA SER A 178 19.39 22.65 38.10
C SER A 178 20.17 21.47 37.49
N ARG A 179 21.39 21.19 37.96
CA ARG A 179 22.21 20.08 37.47
C ARG A 179 21.73 18.73 37.97
N GLU A 180 21.22 18.66 39.20
CA GLU A 180 20.60 17.45 39.74
C GLU A 180 19.31 17.11 39.00
N ALA A 181 18.48 18.11 38.67
CA ALA A 181 17.32 17.91 37.82
C ALA A 181 17.72 17.39 36.43
N GLU A 182 18.74 17.97 35.79
CA GLU A 182 19.25 17.52 34.49
C GLU A 182 19.81 16.08 34.55
N ARG A 183 20.47 15.70 35.66
CA ARG A 183 20.95 14.33 35.91
C ARG A 183 19.79 13.35 36.00
N ASP A 184 18.75 13.70 36.76
CA ASP A 184 17.62 12.82 37.00
C ASP A 184 16.76 12.63 35.74
N GLU A 185 16.60 13.68 34.94
CA GLU A 185 16.00 13.61 33.60
C GLU A 185 16.77 12.67 32.67
N LEU A 186 18.10 12.80 32.60
CA LEU A 186 18.93 11.94 31.76
C LEU A 186 18.92 10.48 32.23
N ARG A 187 18.89 10.22 33.54
CA ARG A 187 18.74 8.86 34.09
C ARG A 187 17.39 8.25 33.73
N ALA A 188 16.32 9.05 33.78
CA ALA A 188 15.00 8.61 33.35
C ALA A 188 14.95 8.31 31.84
N GLU A 189 15.58 9.14 30.99
CA GLU A 189 15.66 8.91 29.55
C GLU A 189 16.44 7.63 29.20
N ILE A 190 17.59 7.41 29.83
CA ILE A 190 18.40 6.19 29.66
C ILE A 190 17.60 4.95 30.09
N SER A 191 16.91 5.00 31.23
CA SER A 191 16.09 3.88 31.74
C SER A 191 14.92 3.56 30.82
N LYS A 192 14.24 4.59 30.29
CA LYS A 192 13.13 4.44 29.34
C LYS A 192 13.57 3.83 28.01
N SER A 193 14.75 4.24 27.52
CA SER A 193 15.36 3.67 26.31
C SER A 193 15.71 2.18 26.50
N ALA A 194 16.32 1.83 27.63
CA ALA A 194 16.66 0.45 27.96
C ALA A 194 15.42 -0.46 28.04
N ALA A 195 14.37 -0.03 28.75
CA ALA A 195 13.11 -0.78 28.86
C ALA A 195 12.39 -0.96 27.50
N SER A 196 12.47 0.04 26.61
CA SER A 196 11.91 -0.05 25.26
C SER A 196 12.67 -1.06 24.38
N THR A 197 13.97 -1.23 24.62
CA THR A 197 14.83 -2.17 23.90
C THR A 197 14.53 -3.61 24.31
N GLU A 198 14.33 -3.88 25.60
CA GLU A 198 13.99 -5.21 26.11
C GLU A 198 12.60 -5.70 25.69
N SER A 199 11.64 -4.78 25.51
CA SER A 199 10.25 -5.11 25.17
C SER A 199 10.01 -5.38 23.67
N THR A 200 10.92 -4.98 22.78
CA THR A 200 10.73 -5.11 21.33
C THR A 200 11.37 -6.38 20.80
N LYS A 201 10.85 -7.56 21.22
CA LYS A 201 11.23 -8.82 20.55
C LYS A 201 10.65 -8.79 19.14
N LEU A 202 11.51 -8.72 18.12
CA LEU A 202 11.06 -8.83 16.74
C LEU A 202 10.32 -10.17 16.55
N PRO A 203 9.19 -10.18 15.82
CA PRO A 203 8.48 -11.40 15.50
C PRO A 203 9.39 -12.42 14.82
N THR A 204 9.23 -13.69 15.18
CA THR A 204 9.93 -14.79 14.53
C THR A 204 9.44 -14.94 13.09
N ALA A 205 10.26 -15.58 12.23
CA ALA A 205 9.85 -15.82 10.85
C ALA A 205 8.57 -16.65 10.79
N ALA A 206 8.44 -17.68 11.64
CA ALA A 206 7.26 -18.54 11.71
C ALA A 206 5.99 -17.78 12.11
N GLU A 207 6.08 -16.77 12.98
CA GLU A 207 4.93 -15.91 13.34
C GLU A 207 4.51 -15.03 12.17
N LEU A 208 5.47 -14.43 11.47
CA LEU A 208 5.21 -13.62 10.28
C LEU A 208 4.62 -14.44 9.14
N GLU A 209 5.09 -15.68 8.95
CA GLU A 209 4.52 -16.60 7.95
C GLU A 209 3.06 -16.98 8.27
N LYS A 210 2.72 -17.18 9.56
CA LYS A 210 1.34 -17.41 9.99
C LYS A 210 0.45 -16.21 9.72
N VAL A 211 0.93 -15.00 10.06
CA VAL A 211 0.21 -13.75 9.77
C VAL A 211 -0.01 -13.60 8.27
N TYR A 212 1.03 -13.78 7.46
CA TYR A 212 0.94 -13.73 6.00
C TYR A 212 -0.12 -14.69 5.46
N ARG A 213 -0.09 -15.95 5.86
CA ARG A 213 -1.06 -16.95 5.42
C ARG A 213 -2.49 -16.55 5.77
N HIS A 214 -2.71 -16.11 7.01
CA HIS A 214 -4.02 -15.67 7.47
C HIS A 214 -4.55 -14.48 6.67
N GLN A 215 -3.69 -13.50 6.32
CA GLN A 215 -4.09 -12.36 5.50
C GLN A 215 -4.41 -12.77 4.05
N VAL A 216 -3.62 -13.67 3.48
CA VAL A 216 -3.87 -14.19 2.12
C VAL A 216 -5.17 -15.00 2.05
N GLU A 217 -5.53 -15.75 3.09
CA GLU A 217 -6.80 -16.47 3.16
C GLU A 217 -8.01 -15.51 3.13
N ARG A 218 -7.87 -14.33 3.74
CA ARG A 218 -8.92 -13.31 3.86
C ARG A 218 -8.91 -12.24 2.77
N ILE A 219 -8.12 -12.43 1.71
CA ILE A 219 -7.96 -11.44 0.63
C ILE A 219 -9.31 -11.04 -0.01
N GLU A 220 -10.27 -11.96 -0.03
CA GLU A 220 -11.60 -11.71 -0.62
C GLU A 220 -12.44 -10.75 0.22
N ASP A 221 -12.43 -10.93 1.54
CA ASP A 221 -13.09 -10.04 2.50
C ASP A 221 -12.41 -8.66 2.55
N LEU A 222 -11.09 -8.63 2.39
CA LEU A 222 -10.30 -7.39 2.41
C LEU A 222 -10.52 -6.53 1.16
N LEU A 223 -10.79 -7.16 0.02
CA LEU A 223 -10.92 -6.47 -1.27
C LEU A 223 -12.38 -6.19 -1.65
N THR A 224 -13.35 -6.90 -1.08
CA THR A 224 -14.77 -6.72 -1.39
C THR A 224 -15.38 -5.62 -0.52
N GLY A 225 -15.78 -4.51 -1.13
CA GLY A 225 -16.52 -3.44 -0.43
C GLY A 225 -15.66 -2.45 0.35
N CYS A 226 -14.33 -2.53 0.24
CA CYS A 226 -13.42 -1.54 0.84
C CYS A 226 -13.47 -0.20 0.09
N ASP A 227 -13.21 0.90 0.79
CA ASP A 227 -13.09 2.23 0.15
C ASP A 227 -11.91 2.31 -0.83
N HIS A 228 -11.01 1.31 -0.79
CA HIS A 228 -9.82 1.17 -1.64
C HIS A 228 -10.00 0.19 -2.82
N MET A 229 -11.24 -0.10 -3.26
CA MET A 229 -11.49 -1.01 -4.39
C MET A 229 -10.79 -0.59 -5.68
N VAL A 230 -10.52 0.70 -5.88
CA VAL A 230 -9.84 1.20 -7.09
C VAL A 230 -8.35 0.85 -7.05
N GLU A 231 -7.70 1.04 -5.91
CA GLU A 231 -6.32 0.65 -5.66
C GLU A 231 -6.18 -0.87 -5.74
N ALA A 232 -7.08 -1.61 -5.10
CA ALA A 232 -7.16 -3.07 -5.18
C ALA A 232 -7.24 -3.56 -6.63
N ASN A 233 -8.14 -3.00 -7.44
CA ASN A 233 -8.28 -3.35 -8.86
C ASN A 233 -7.03 -3.03 -9.68
N THR A 234 -6.34 -1.94 -9.34
CA THR A 234 -5.11 -1.53 -10.03
C THR A 234 -3.98 -2.52 -9.72
N LEU A 235 -3.83 -2.91 -8.46
CA LEU A 235 -2.85 -3.90 -8.04
C LEU A 235 -3.16 -5.29 -8.60
N LEU A 236 -4.42 -5.71 -8.58
CA LEU A 236 -4.85 -6.96 -9.20
C LEU A 236 -4.60 -6.98 -10.70
N LYS A 237 -4.80 -5.85 -11.40
CA LYS A 237 -4.45 -5.72 -12.82
C LYS A 237 -2.95 -5.86 -13.05
N ALA A 238 -2.12 -5.21 -12.23
CA ALA A 238 -0.68 -5.32 -12.32
C ALA A 238 -0.20 -6.78 -12.08
N LEU A 239 -0.82 -7.48 -11.13
CA LEU A 239 -0.43 -8.83 -10.73
C LEU A 239 -0.94 -9.92 -11.69
N LEU A 240 -2.22 -9.87 -12.04
CA LEU A 240 -2.90 -10.89 -12.85
C LEU A 240 -2.75 -10.65 -14.36
N GLY A 241 -2.42 -9.42 -14.78
CA GLY A 241 -2.30 -9.05 -16.19
C GLY A 241 -3.66 -9.11 -16.90
N GLU A 242 -3.90 -10.18 -17.66
CA GLU A 242 -5.14 -10.39 -18.41
C GLU A 242 -5.81 -11.70 -17.96
N VAL A 243 -7.12 -11.68 -17.65
CA VAL A 243 -7.87 -12.92 -17.32
C VAL A 243 -8.78 -13.28 -18.48
N ARG A 244 -8.47 -14.38 -19.17
CA ARG A 244 -9.23 -14.88 -20.32
C ARG A 244 -10.26 -15.92 -19.92
N LEU A 245 -11.43 -15.77 -20.51
CA LEU A 245 -12.63 -16.56 -20.28
C LEU A 245 -13.06 -17.20 -21.59
N SER A 246 -12.97 -18.52 -21.67
CA SER A 246 -13.27 -19.31 -22.87
C SER A 246 -14.35 -20.37 -22.59
N PRO A 247 -15.31 -20.58 -23.50
CA PRO A 247 -16.24 -21.71 -23.40
C PRO A 247 -15.48 -23.03 -23.40
N ASP A 248 -15.75 -23.86 -22.42
CA ASP A 248 -15.18 -25.20 -22.34
C ASP A 248 -16.21 -26.08 -21.63
N LYS A 249 -16.68 -27.13 -22.29
CA LYS A 249 -17.75 -28.01 -21.77
C LYS A 249 -17.27 -28.85 -20.58
N ASP A 250 -15.97 -29.13 -20.53
CA ASP A 250 -15.37 -30.00 -19.51
C ASP A 250 -14.85 -29.19 -18.32
N ALA A 251 -14.70 -27.87 -18.48
CA ALA A 251 -14.34 -26.97 -17.40
C ALA A 251 -15.50 -26.69 -16.44
N GLN A 252 -15.14 -26.38 -15.19
CA GLN A 252 -16.10 -25.97 -14.16
C GLN A 252 -17.00 -24.82 -14.65
N HIS A 253 -18.32 -25.02 -14.51
CA HIS A 253 -19.37 -24.10 -14.97
C HIS A 253 -19.37 -23.81 -16.48
N GLY A 254 -18.78 -24.70 -17.30
CA GLY A 254 -18.77 -24.56 -18.75
C GLY A 254 -17.84 -23.46 -19.27
N MET A 255 -16.89 -23.00 -18.44
CA MET A 255 -15.99 -21.89 -18.73
C MET A 255 -14.58 -22.16 -18.21
N ALA A 256 -13.62 -22.21 -19.11
CA ALA A 256 -12.20 -22.16 -18.77
C ALA A 256 -11.80 -20.73 -18.41
N ILE A 257 -10.95 -20.62 -17.38
CA ILE A 257 -10.31 -19.37 -16.96
C ILE A 257 -8.80 -19.55 -17.14
N GLU A 258 -8.17 -18.63 -17.85
CA GLU A 258 -6.73 -18.56 -18.07
C GLU A 258 -6.22 -17.20 -17.58
N ILE A 259 -5.17 -17.18 -16.78
CA ILE A 259 -4.58 -15.93 -16.25
C ILE A 259 -3.25 -15.71 -16.97
N ARG A 260 -3.12 -14.57 -17.66
CA ARG A 260 -1.98 -14.20 -18.52
C ARG A 260 -1.27 -12.95 -17.98
N GLY A 261 -0.78 -13.02 -16.76
CA GLY A 261 0.13 -12.02 -16.18
C GLY A 261 1.52 -12.60 -15.98
N GLU A 262 2.58 -11.85 -16.26
CA GLU A 262 3.96 -12.32 -16.08
C GLU A 262 4.23 -12.79 -14.65
N ALA A 263 3.76 -12.04 -13.64
CA ALA A 263 3.83 -12.43 -12.24
C ALA A 263 2.98 -13.69 -11.94
N SER A 264 1.77 -13.78 -12.49
CA SER A 264 0.87 -14.92 -12.29
C SER A 264 1.41 -16.24 -12.87
N ARG A 265 2.17 -16.20 -13.98
CA ARG A 265 2.76 -17.39 -14.62
C ARG A 265 3.79 -18.10 -13.76
N ILE A 266 4.49 -17.35 -12.90
CA ILE A 266 5.52 -17.90 -12.03
C ILE A 266 4.87 -18.72 -10.90
N TRP A 267 3.66 -18.34 -10.44
CA TRP A 267 3.08 -18.83 -9.17
C TRP A 267 1.92 -19.80 -9.43
N LEU A 268 1.35 -19.80 -10.64
CA LEU A 268 0.31 -20.72 -11.09
C LEU A 268 0.84 -22.01 -11.75
N ASN A 269 2.16 -22.23 -11.72
CA ASN A 269 2.82 -23.43 -12.26
C ASN A 269 2.55 -23.71 -13.77
N ASP A 270 2.24 -22.69 -14.55
CA ASP A 270 2.29 -22.76 -16.02
C ASP A 270 3.76 -22.64 -16.48
N ARG A 271 4.50 -23.74 -16.37
CA ARG A 271 5.90 -23.99 -16.80
C ARG A 271 6.74 -22.74 -17.17
N PRO A 272 7.62 -22.23 -16.29
CA PRO A 272 8.55 -21.16 -16.64
C PRO A 272 9.76 -21.70 -17.44
N LYS A 273 10.16 -21.01 -18.52
CA LYS A 273 11.40 -21.31 -19.26
C LYS A 273 12.65 -20.57 -18.73
N THR A 274 12.51 -19.53 -17.90
CA THR A 274 13.65 -18.79 -17.33
C THR A 274 13.27 -18.10 -16.02
N THR A 275 14.07 -18.27 -14.97
CA THR A 275 13.76 -17.90 -13.57
C THR A 275 14.59 -16.74 -12.99
N LYS A 276 15.49 -16.13 -13.77
CA LYS A 276 16.37 -15.05 -13.26
C LYS A 276 15.77 -13.67 -13.55
N GLY A 277 15.40 -12.94 -12.49
CA GLY A 277 14.97 -11.52 -12.53
C GLY A 277 13.54 -11.28 -12.07
N LEU A 278 12.56 -11.95 -12.70
CA LEU A 278 11.13 -11.66 -12.49
C LEU A 278 10.57 -11.97 -11.09
N GLN A 279 11.22 -12.83 -10.30
CA GLN A 279 10.76 -13.12 -8.95
C GLN A 279 10.74 -11.84 -8.10
N LYS A 280 11.78 -11.01 -8.18
CA LYS A 280 11.91 -9.80 -7.35
C LYS A 280 10.84 -8.75 -7.65
N GLU A 281 10.41 -8.63 -8.90
CA GLU A 281 9.37 -7.69 -9.33
C GLU A 281 7.97 -8.14 -8.88
N ALA A 282 7.64 -9.42 -9.06
CA ALA A 282 6.40 -9.99 -8.56
C ALA A 282 6.30 -9.89 -7.02
N LEU A 283 7.43 -10.07 -6.34
CA LEU A 283 7.57 -9.89 -4.90
C LEU A 283 7.40 -8.44 -4.45
N SER A 284 7.93 -7.47 -5.20
CA SER A 284 7.74 -6.03 -4.96
C SER A 284 6.28 -5.60 -5.12
N ILE A 285 5.58 -6.10 -6.15
CA ILE A 285 4.15 -5.81 -6.35
C ILE A 285 3.31 -6.37 -5.19
N LEU A 286 3.70 -7.52 -4.64
CA LEU A 286 2.96 -8.16 -3.55
C LEU A 286 3.29 -7.65 -2.17
N SER A 287 4.51 -7.17 -1.93
CA SER A 287 4.79 -6.39 -0.73
C SER A 287 3.99 -5.09 -0.73
N GLN A 288 3.78 -4.45 -1.88
CA GLN A 288 2.89 -3.28 -2.00
C GLN A 288 1.43 -3.62 -1.67
N ILE A 289 0.89 -4.75 -2.14
CA ILE A 289 -0.47 -5.20 -1.80
C ILE A 289 -0.63 -5.41 -0.29
N SER A 290 0.39 -5.93 0.39
CA SER A 290 0.39 -6.09 1.85
C SER A 290 0.40 -4.76 2.61
N VAL A 291 0.81 -3.66 1.98
CA VAL A 291 0.93 -2.33 2.61
C VAL A 291 -0.28 -1.43 2.26
N VAL A 292 -1.08 -1.78 1.25
CA VAL A 292 -2.38 -1.13 0.97
C VAL A 292 -3.49 -1.78 1.82
N ALA A 293 -3.33 -1.69 3.13
CA ALA A 293 -4.39 -1.85 4.12
C ALA A 293 -4.24 -0.70 5.13
N GLY A 294 -4.59 0.51 4.68
CA GLY A 294 -4.77 1.64 5.58
C GLY A 294 -5.90 1.31 6.56
N VAL A 295 -5.60 1.45 7.85
CA VAL A 295 -6.49 1.26 9.00
C VAL A 295 -6.82 -0.20 9.34
N GLY A 296 -5.86 -0.89 9.93
CA GLY A 296 -6.05 -2.21 10.57
C GLY A 296 -4.86 -2.75 11.36
N PHE A 297 -3.73 -2.04 11.36
CA PHE A 297 -2.49 -2.41 12.04
C PHE A 297 -2.19 -1.57 13.30
N GLU A 298 -3.18 -0.91 13.87
CA GLU A 298 -3.06 -0.37 15.23
C GLU A 298 -3.48 -1.46 16.23
N PRO A 299 -2.61 -1.87 17.19
CA PRO A 299 -3.06 -2.63 18.33
C PRO A 299 -4.07 -1.76 19.08
N THR A 300 -5.29 -2.28 19.25
CA THR A 300 -6.33 -1.69 20.09
C THR A 300 -5.69 -1.24 21.39
N THR A 301 -5.62 0.08 21.58
CA THR A 301 -5.16 0.67 22.82
C THR A 301 -6.06 0.15 23.92
N PHE A 302 -5.50 -0.69 24.80
CA PHE A 302 -6.12 -1.09 26.05
C PHE A 302 -6.66 0.15 26.76
N ARG A 303 -7.97 0.19 27.02
CA ARG A 303 -8.50 0.89 28.19
C ARG A 303 -9.66 0.11 28.81
N LEU A 304 -9.42 -0.20 30.09
CA LEU A 304 -10.41 -0.30 31.17
C LEU A 304 -11.39 0.88 31.14
#